data_AF-A0AA35SXY8-F1
#
_entry.id   AF-A0AA35SXY8-F1
#
_cell.length_a   1.000
_cell.length_b   1.000
_cell.length_c   1.000
_cell.angle_alpha   90.00
_cell.angle_beta   90.00
_cell.angle_gamma   90.00
#
_symmetry.space_group_name_H-M   'P 1'
#
loop_
_entity.id
_entity.type
_entity.pdbx_description
1 polymer ?
#
loop_
_entity_poly.entity_id
_entity_poly.type
_entity_poly.pdbx_seq_one_letter_code
_entity_poly.pdbx_strand_id
1 'polypeptide(L)'
;MDSLLESASTYAEVLRNCSSVKVAEWKQEDLERAVNWAEYFKRVNARLQKKPALVRKFDTQLKEISSQTGGRFAQKTLSTEFLGNSLDYLIMSLLENPYLPEGIKELVHQKYATEDHHKHMEKYASTQALFATLTAMHNKLSKHAPSFLKSMSIYLSIYISCVLTLRVS
;
A
#
# COMPACT_ATOMS: atom_id res chain seq x y z
N MET A 1 -9.21 -19.98 14.94
CA MET A 1 -8.10 -19.13 14.44
C MET A 1 -8.04 -19.26 12.93
N ASP A 2 -8.19 -20.48 12.43
CA ASP A 2 -8.18 -20.83 11.00
C ASP A 2 -9.20 -20.04 10.16
N SER A 3 -10.44 -19.89 10.64
CA SER A 3 -11.46 -19.07 9.95
C SER A 3 -11.07 -17.59 9.78
N LEU A 4 -10.30 -17.05 10.72
CA LEU A 4 -9.82 -15.67 10.65
C LEU A 4 -8.66 -15.55 9.64
N LEU A 5 -7.84 -16.57 9.52
CA LEU A 5 -6.76 -16.64 8.53
C LEU A 5 -7.31 -16.82 7.12
N GLU A 6 -8.31 -17.67 6.95
CA GLU A 6 -9.02 -17.84 5.68
C GLU A 6 -9.62 -16.50 5.23
N SER A 7 -10.30 -15.80 6.15
CA SER A 7 -10.80 -14.45 5.92
C SER A 7 -9.69 -13.47 5.52
N ALA A 8 -8.51 -13.57 6.15
CA ALA A 8 -7.37 -12.70 5.86
C ALA A 8 -6.76 -12.99 4.49
N SER A 9 -6.70 -14.26 4.09
CA SER A 9 -6.27 -14.70 2.76
C SER A 9 -7.23 -14.21 1.68
N THR A 10 -8.55 -14.34 1.89
CA THR A 10 -9.56 -13.80 0.96
C THR A 10 -9.40 -12.30 0.80
N TYR A 11 -9.21 -11.59 1.91
CA TYR A 11 -9.04 -10.14 1.83
C TYR A 11 -7.70 -9.71 1.22
N ALA A 12 -6.62 -10.45 1.48
CA ALA A 12 -5.34 -10.25 0.80
C ALA A 12 -5.51 -10.36 -0.73
N GLU A 13 -6.32 -11.30 -1.20
CA GLU A 13 -6.64 -11.42 -2.62
C GLU A 13 -7.44 -10.23 -3.15
N VAL A 14 -8.42 -9.72 -2.39
CA VAL A 14 -9.14 -8.50 -2.74
C VAL A 14 -8.18 -7.33 -2.88
N LEU A 15 -7.28 -7.12 -1.92
CA LEU A 15 -6.28 -6.05 -1.96
C LEU A 15 -5.31 -6.20 -3.16
N ARG A 16 -4.89 -7.43 -3.47
CA ARG A 16 -4.07 -7.70 -4.66
C ARG A 16 -4.81 -7.30 -5.93
N ASN A 17 -6.11 -7.61 -6.01
CA ASN A 17 -6.92 -7.22 -7.16
C ASN A 17 -7.03 -5.69 -7.28
N CYS A 18 -7.16 -4.97 -6.14
CA CYS A 18 -7.20 -3.51 -6.08
C CYS A 18 -5.97 -2.85 -6.70
N SER A 19 -4.80 -3.48 -6.58
CA SER A 19 -3.52 -2.97 -7.11
C SER A 19 -3.17 -3.52 -8.49
N SER A 20 -4.09 -4.24 -9.15
CA SER A 20 -3.85 -4.90 -10.44
C SER A 20 -4.77 -4.37 -11.54
N VAL A 21 -4.51 -4.81 -12.78
CA VAL A 21 -5.38 -4.54 -13.94
C VAL A 21 -6.81 -5.05 -13.76
N LYS A 22 -7.04 -6.03 -12.87
CA LYS A 22 -8.39 -6.59 -12.63
C LYS A 22 -9.37 -5.57 -12.07
N VAL A 23 -8.88 -4.47 -11.51
CA VAL A 23 -9.75 -3.40 -11.01
C VAL A 23 -10.54 -2.72 -12.14
N ALA A 24 -10.10 -2.83 -13.40
CA ALA A 24 -10.76 -2.23 -14.56
C ALA A 24 -12.20 -2.73 -14.79
N GLU A 25 -12.52 -3.91 -14.29
CA GLU A 25 -13.86 -4.51 -14.43
C GLU A 25 -14.75 -4.28 -13.20
N TRP A 26 -14.23 -3.57 -12.18
CA TRP A 26 -14.95 -3.37 -10.93
C TRP A 26 -16.22 -2.55 -11.12
N LYS A 27 -17.26 -3.03 -10.47
CA LYS A 27 -18.53 -2.31 -10.30
C LYS A 27 -18.66 -1.79 -8.88
N GLN A 28 -19.74 -1.05 -8.63
CA GLN A 28 -20.00 -0.50 -7.31
C GLN A 28 -20.08 -1.61 -6.24
N GLU A 29 -20.64 -2.77 -6.58
CA GLU A 29 -20.75 -3.91 -5.67
C GLU A 29 -19.38 -4.48 -5.26
N ASP A 30 -18.38 -4.43 -6.16
CA ASP A 30 -17.02 -4.86 -5.87
C ASP A 30 -16.33 -3.89 -4.91
N LEU A 31 -16.52 -2.59 -5.12
CA LEU A 31 -16.05 -1.55 -4.19
C LEU A 31 -16.68 -1.74 -2.81
N GLU A 32 -18.00 -1.90 -2.73
CA GLU A 32 -18.71 -2.11 -1.47
C GLU A 32 -18.23 -3.38 -0.76
N ARG A 33 -18.01 -4.47 -1.51
CA ARG A 33 -17.42 -5.70 -0.97
C ARG A 33 -16.03 -5.47 -0.39
N ALA A 34 -15.17 -4.74 -1.09
CA ALA A 34 -13.83 -4.43 -0.61
C ALA A 34 -13.86 -3.57 0.66
N VAL A 35 -14.71 -2.55 0.71
CA VAL A 35 -14.91 -1.70 1.90
C VAL A 35 -15.43 -2.52 3.08
N ASN A 36 -16.40 -3.41 2.86
CA ASN A 36 -16.93 -4.28 3.90
C ASN A 36 -15.84 -5.16 4.54
N TRP A 37 -14.91 -5.68 3.72
CA TRP A 37 -13.75 -6.42 4.24
C TRP A 37 -12.82 -5.53 5.05
N ALA A 38 -12.50 -4.33 4.57
CA ALA A 38 -11.65 -3.39 5.27
C ALA A 38 -12.23 -3.02 6.66
N GLU A 39 -13.53 -2.75 6.72
CA GLU A 39 -14.22 -2.47 7.99
C GLU A 39 -14.28 -3.69 8.92
N TYR A 40 -14.53 -4.89 8.36
CA TYR A 40 -14.48 -6.13 9.12
C TYR A 40 -13.13 -6.27 9.83
N PHE A 41 -12.02 -6.07 9.10
CA PHE A 41 -10.69 -6.20 9.66
C PHE A 41 -10.31 -5.09 10.63
N LYS A 42 -10.83 -3.87 10.45
CA LYS A 42 -10.74 -2.80 11.45
C LYS A 42 -11.37 -3.22 12.79
N ARG A 43 -12.58 -3.80 12.74
CA ARG A 43 -13.28 -4.33 13.94
C ARG A 43 -12.55 -5.51 14.56
N VAL A 44 -12.03 -6.42 13.74
CA VAL A 44 -11.23 -7.57 14.21
C VAL A 44 -9.98 -7.08 14.91
N ASN A 45 -9.23 -6.15 14.31
CA ASN A 45 -8.01 -5.62 14.90
C ASN A 45 -8.29 -5.00 16.28
N ALA A 46 -9.33 -4.17 16.41
CA ALA A 46 -9.73 -3.59 17.70
C ALA A 46 -10.00 -4.64 18.79
N ARG A 47 -10.51 -5.82 18.42
CA ARG A 47 -10.70 -6.96 19.35
C ARG A 47 -9.39 -7.69 19.64
N LEU A 48 -8.53 -7.86 18.64
CA LEU A 48 -7.24 -8.53 18.76
C LEU A 48 -6.28 -7.74 19.65
N GLN A 49 -6.27 -6.41 19.58
CA GLN A 49 -5.40 -5.55 20.40
C GLN A 49 -5.60 -5.77 21.92
N LYS A 50 -6.76 -6.27 22.35
CA LYS A 50 -7.03 -6.65 23.75
C LYS A 50 -6.34 -7.96 24.18
N LYS A 51 -5.71 -8.68 23.25
CA LYS A 51 -5.11 -10.01 23.46
C LYS A 51 -3.72 -10.08 22.80
N PRO A 52 -2.68 -9.50 23.42
CA PRO A 52 -1.35 -9.34 22.81
C PRO A 52 -0.70 -10.65 22.33
N ALA A 53 -0.94 -11.76 23.04
CA ALA A 53 -0.43 -13.07 22.64
C ALA A 53 -1.04 -13.56 21.31
N LEU A 54 -2.31 -13.25 21.05
CA LEU A 54 -2.98 -13.59 19.78
C LEU A 54 -2.54 -12.65 18.66
N VAL A 55 -2.29 -11.37 18.95
CA VAL A 55 -1.75 -10.41 17.98
C VAL A 55 -0.45 -10.95 17.40
N ARG A 56 0.51 -11.37 18.23
CA ARG A 56 1.80 -11.88 17.76
C ARG A 56 1.65 -13.11 16.86
N LYS A 57 0.83 -14.09 17.28
CA LYS A 57 0.59 -15.30 16.49
C LYS A 57 -0.05 -14.98 15.14
N PHE A 58 -1.06 -14.12 15.15
CA PHE A 58 -1.76 -13.73 13.94
C PHE A 58 -0.85 -12.92 13.01
N ASP A 59 -0.06 -12.00 13.54
CA ASP A 59 0.88 -11.19 12.76
C ASP A 59 1.95 -12.03 12.04
N THR A 60 2.46 -13.08 12.70
CA THR A 60 3.35 -14.07 12.06
C THR A 60 2.66 -14.72 10.85
N GLN A 61 1.41 -15.15 11.01
CA GLN A 61 0.67 -15.81 9.94
C GLN A 61 0.27 -14.84 8.81
N LEU A 62 -0.03 -13.57 9.11
CA LEU A 62 -0.29 -12.55 8.09
C LEU A 62 0.96 -12.25 7.25
N LYS A 63 2.14 -12.32 7.86
CA LYS A 63 3.41 -12.20 7.13
C LYS A 63 3.64 -13.37 6.18
N GLU A 64 3.25 -14.58 6.57
CA GLU A 64 3.28 -15.76 5.69
C GLU A 64 2.29 -15.61 4.51
N ILE A 65 1.07 -15.13 4.77
CA ILE A 65 0.09 -14.84 3.70
C ILE A 65 0.66 -13.77 2.75
N SER A 66 1.30 -12.74 3.30
CA SER A 66 1.91 -11.66 2.50
C SER A 66 3.01 -12.15 1.57
N SER A 67 3.86 -13.08 2.04
CA SER A 67 4.95 -13.62 1.23
C SER A 67 4.43 -14.54 0.13
N GLN A 68 3.38 -15.30 0.40
CA GLN A 68 2.74 -16.19 -0.58
C GLN A 68 1.97 -15.43 -1.67
N THR A 69 1.40 -14.27 -1.35
CA THR A 69 0.57 -13.49 -2.28
C THR A 69 1.36 -12.53 -3.19
N GLY A 70 2.69 -12.53 -3.12
CA GLY A 70 3.54 -11.74 -4.01
C GLY A 70 3.91 -10.35 -3.49
N GLY A 71 3.54 -10.02 -2.25
CA GLY A 71 4.16 -8.95 -1.47
C GLY A 71 3.76 -7.51 -1.84
N ARG A 72 3.41 -6.78 -0.78
CA ARG A 72 3.09 -5.33 -0.68
C ARG A 72 1.73 -4.90 -1.22
N PHE A 73 0.84 -4.58 -0.27
CA PHE A 73 -0.41 -3.87 -0.48
C PHE A 73 -0.17 -2.40 -0.14
N ALA A 74 -0.27 -1.51 -1.12
CA ALA A 74 0.06 -0.09 -0.92
C ALA A 74 1.47 0.12 -0.32
N GLN A 75 2.46 -0.66 -0.80
CA GLN A 75 3.85 -0.71 -0.30
C GLN A 75 4.05 -1.29 1.12
N LYS A 76 2.99 -1.74 1.81
CA LYS A 76 3.05 -2.35 3.15
C LYS A 76 2.78 -3.86 3.12
N THR A 77 3.40 -4.60 4.03
CA THR A 77 3.08 -6.00 4.29
C THR A 77 1.81 -6.11 5.13
N LEU A 78 1.07 -7.21 4.95
CA LEU A 78 -0.14 -7.49 5.70
C LEU A 78 0.27 -7.81 7.14
N SER A 79 -0.26 -7.03 8.07
CA SER A 79 0.05 -7.07 9.50
C SER A 79 -1.17 -6.64 10.29
N THR A 80 -1.17 -6.88 11.59
CA THR A 80 -2.26 -6.41 12.46
C THR A 80 -2.42 -4.89 12.47
N GLU A 81 -1.32 -4.14 12.35
CA GLU A 81 -1.34 -2.69 12.14
C GLU A 81 -2.01 -2.33 10.81
N PHE A 82 -1.65 -3.03 9.73
CA PHE A 82 -2.25 -2.84 8.42
C PHE A 82 -3.77 -3.05 8.47
N LEU A 83 -4.22 -4.12 9.13
CA LEU A 83 -5.64 -4.43 9.29
C LEU A 83 -6.38 -3.37 10.14
N GLY A 84 -5.69 -2.68 11.04
CA GLY A 84 -6.25 -1.55 11.80
C GLY A 84 -6.60 -0.34 10.93
N ASN A 85 -5.76 -0.05 9.94
CA ASN A 85 -5.90 1.08 9.03
C ASN A 85 -6.34 0.61 7.63
N SER A 86 -7.07 -0.51 7.59
CA SER A 86 -7.26 -1.24 6.35
C SER A 86 -8.08 -0.48 5.31
N LEU A 87 -9.03 0.33 5.76
CA LEU A 87 -9.82 1.18 4.89
C LEU A 87 -8.92 2.21 4.18
N ASP A 88 -8.08 2.91 4.94
CA ASP A 88 -7.19 3.92 4.40
C ASP A 88 -6.23 3.32 3.35
N TYR A 89 -5.68 2.13 3.62
CA TYR A 89 -4.82 1.43 2.64
C TYR A 89 -5.58 0.95 1.40
N LEU A 90 -6.83 0.50 1.56
CA LEU A 90 -7.68 0.14 0.44
C LEU A 90 -7.95 1.35 -0.45
N ILE A 91 -8.39 2.47 0.14
CA ILE A 91 -8.70 3.70 -0.60
C ILE A 91 -7.45 4.22 -1.32
N MET A 92 -6.30 4.24 -0.66
CA MET A 92 -5.03 4.63 -1.27
C MET A 92 -4.67 3.72 -2.45
N SER A 93 -4.77 2.40 -2.28
CA SER A 93 -4.48 1.42 -3.34
C SER A 93 -5.37 1.59 -4.57
N LEU A 94 -6.64 1.94 -4.36
CA LEU A 94 -7.58 2.17 -5.45
C LEU A 94 -7.27 3.48 -6.19
N LEU A 95 -7.05 4.57 -5.46
CA LEU A 95 -6.77 5.89 -6.06
C LEU A 95 -5.42 5.95 -6.78
N GLU A 96 -4.45 5.14 -6.36
CA GLU A 96 -3.15 5.00 -7.05
C GLU A 96 -3.22 4.10 -8.29
N ASN A 97 -4.30 3.31 -8.47
CA ASN A 97 -4.39 2.38 -9.58
C ASN A 97 -4.88 3.07 -10.87
N PRO A 98 -4.06 3.13 -11.94
CA PRO A 98 -4.43 3.79 -13.20
C PRO A 98 -5.53 3.07 -13.98
N TYR A 99 -5.84 1.82 -13.62
CA TYR A 99 -6.88 1.01 -14.27
C TYR A 99 -8.24 1.15 -13.57
N LEU A 100 -8.35 1.93 -12.48
CA LEU A 100 -9.62 2.11 -11.79
C LEU A 100 -10.65 2.81 -12.69
N PRO A 101 -11.87 2.27 -12.88
CA PRO A 101 -12.90 2.93 -13.67
C PRO A 101 -13.27 4.28 -13.08
N GLU A 102 -13.43 5.30 -13.92
CA GLU A 102 -13.66 6.69 -13.46
C GLU A 102 -14.89 6.81 -12.55
N GLY A 103 -15.99 6.12 -12.87
CA GLY A 103 -17.18 6.12 -12.02
C GLY A 103 -16.94 5.54 -10.62
N ILE A 104 -16.05 4.55 -10.49
CA ILE A 104 -15.65 4.01 -9.17
C ILE A 104 -14.71 4.99 -8.47
N LYS A 105 -13.79 5.61 -9.20
CA LYS A 105 -12.87 6.62 -8.67
C LYS A 105 -13.62 7.83 -8.10
N GLU A 106 -14.63 8.32 -8.80
CA GLU A 106 -15.52 9.39 -8.32
C GLU A 106 -16.25 8.97 -7.04
N LEU A 107 -16.82 7.76 -7.00
CA LEU A 107 -17.47 7.23 -5.80
C LEU A 107 -16.50 7.14 -4.61
N VAL A 108 -15.26 6.69 -4.85
CA VAL A 108 -14.21 6.63 -3.82
C VAL A 108 -13.91 8.04 -3.29
N HIS A 109 -13.74 9.03 -4.17
CA HIS A 109 -13.51 10.41 -3.79
C HIS A 109 -14.69 11.01 -3.01
N GLN A 110 -15.94 10.77 -3.43
CA GLN A 110 -17.12 11.36 -2.82
C GLN A 110 -17.46 10.74 -1.46
N LYS A 111 -17.35 9.41 -1.32
CA LYS A 111 -17.81 8.70 -0.13
C LYS A 111 -16.72 8.47 0.92
N TYR A 112 -15.47 8.29 0.49
CA TYR A 112 -14.43 7.75 1.36
C TYR A 112 -13.18 8.61 1.46
N ALA A 113 -12.95 9.56 0.55
CA ALA A 113 -11.87 10.54 0.70
C ALA A 113 -12.30 11.68 1.63
N THR A 114 -12.15 11.49 2.94
CA THR A 114 -12.28 12.57 3.94
C THR A 114 -11.08 13.52 3.94
N GLU A 115 -11.22 14.73 4.50
CA GLU A 115 -10.16 15.78 4.55
C GLU A 115 -8.80 15.30 5.09
N ASP A 116 -8.77 14.29 5.97
CA ASP A 116 -7.52 13.69 6.49
C ASP A 116 -6.78 12.84 5.43
N HIS A 117 -7.50 12.23 4.49
CA HIS A 117 -6.91 11.56 3.34
C HIS A 117 -6.22 12.57 2.42
N HIS A 118 -6.72 13.81 2.34
CA HIS A 118 -6.10 14.88 1.57
C HIS A 118 -4.73 15.26 2.16
N LYS A 119 -4.60 15.39 3.49
CA LYS A 119 -3.31 15.67 4.15
C LYS A 119 -2.30 14.53 4.01
N HIS A 120 -2.75 13.28 4.08
CA HIS A 120 -1.88 12.14 3.80
C HIS A 120 -1.47 12.14 2.31
N MET A 121 -2.42 12.28 1.38
CA MET A 121 -2.14 12.38 -0.06
C MET A 121 -1.21 13.55 -0.41
N GLU A 122 -1.31 14.72 0.23
CA GLU A 122 -0.44 15.88 -0.01
C GLU A 122 1.01 15.60 0.42
N LYS A 123 1.18 14.93 1.57
CA LYS A 123 2.49 14.50 2.07
C LYS A 123 3.12 13.45 1.15
N TYR A 124 2.31 12.52 0.61
CA TYR A 124 2.79 11.44 -0.26
C TYR A 124 3.02 11.90 -1.71
N ALA A 125 2.17 12.79 -2.24
CA ALA A 125 2.38 13.47 -3.52
C ALA A 125 3.65 14.32 -3.49
N SER A 126 3.93 14.98 -2.36
CA SER A 126 5.22 15.66 -2.14
C SER A 126 6.40 14.69 -2.15
N THR A 127 6.20 13.46 -1.65
CA THR A 127 7.24 12.43 -1.62
C THR A 127 7.47 11.80 -3.01
N GLN A 128 6.41 11.56 -3.78
CA GLN A 128 6.49 11.12 -5.19
C GLN A 128 7.07 12.21 -6.09
N ALA A 129 6.70 13.48 -5.88
CA ALA A 129 7.28 14.61 -6.59
C ALA A 129 8.78 14.69 -6.28
N LEU A 130 9.19 14.60 -5.02
CA LEU A 130 10.62 14.52 -4.65
C LEU A 130 11.34 13.36 -5.33
N PHE A 131 10.69 12.19 -5.40
CA PHE A 131 11.24 11.02 -6.10
C PHE A 131 11.40 11.29 -7.59
N ALA A 132 10.38 11.83 -8.27
CA ALA A 132 10.44 12.19 -9.68
C ALA A 132 11.53 13.24 -9.96
N THR A 133 11.69 14.23 -9.08
CA THR A 133 12.76 15.24 -9.19
C THR A 133 14.14 14.61 -8.97
N LEU A 134 14.29 13.69 -8.01
CA LEU A 134 15.53 12.95 -7.78
C LEU A 134 15.88 12.05 -8.97
N THR A 135 14.92 11.34 -9.55
CA THR A 135 15.10 10.53 -10.75
C THR A 135 15.45 11.39 -11.96
N ALA A 136 14.80 12.55 -12.14
CA ALA A 136 15.11 13.50 -13.19
C ALA A 136 16.53 14.10 -13.03
N MET A 137 16.93 14.44 -11.81
CA MET A 137 18.29 14.90 -11.51
C MET A 137 19.34 13.80 -11.76
N HIS A 138 19.06 12.56 -11.35
CA HIS A 138 19.92 11.41 -11.64
C HIS A 138 20.11 11.20 -13.14
N ASN A 139 19.03 11.24 -13.92
CA ASN A 139 19.07 11.10 -15.38
C ASN A 139 19.81 12.26 -16.07
N LYS A 140 19.71 13.48 -15.53
CA LYS A 140 20.43 14.65 -16.06
C LYS A 140 21.92 14.58 -15.75
N LEU A 141 22.28 14.12 -14.55
CA LEU A 141 23.67 13.89 -14.14
C LEU A 141 24.31 12.72 -14.90
N SER A 142 23.60 11.62 -15.16
CA SER A 142 24.17 10.50 -15.92
C SER A 142 24.44 10.85 -17.39
N LYS A 143 23.65 11.75 -17.98
CA LYS A 143 23.79 12.22 -19.37
C LYS A 143 24.87 13.28 -19.57
N HIS A 144 25.15 14.14 -18.58
CA HIS A 144 26.05 15.30 -18.77
C HIS A 144 27.28 15.34 -17.85
N ALA A 145 27.45 14.41 -16.91
CA ALA A 145 28.56 14.49 -15.97
C ALA A 145 29.84 13.76 -16.46
N PRO A 146 31.04 14.30 -16.18
CA PRO A 146 32.32 13.63 -16.40
C PRO A 146 32.41 12.31 -15.62
N SER A 147 33.22 11.37 -16.11
CA SER A 147 33.29 9.96 -15.68
C SER A 147 33.41 9.75 -14.15
N PHE A 148 34.04 10.66 -13.42
CA PHE A 148 34.19 10.60 -11.96
C PHE A 148 32.87 10.79 -11.18
N LEU A 149 31.93 11.60 -11.70
CA LEU A 149 30.63 11.85 -11.06
C LEU A 149 29.60 10.73 -11.32
N LYS A 150 29.81 9.92 -12.37
CA LYS A 150 29.00 8.71 -12.61
C LYS A 150 29.18 7.69 -11.49
N SER A 151 30.38 7.58 -10.94
CA SER A 151 30.67 6.73 -9.78
C SER A 151 29.93 7.20 -8.52
N MET A 152 29.90 8.51 -8.23
CA MET A 152 29.09 9.06 -7.13
C MET A 152 27.57 8.88 -7.33
N SER A 153 27.09 8.93 -8.57
CA SER A 153 25.68 8.68 -8.92
C SER A 153 25.24 7.26 -8.55
N ILE A 154 26.14 6.27 -8.72
CA ILE A 154 25.90 4.88 -8.30
C ILE A 154 25.81 4.79 -6.77
N TYR A 155 26.69 5.47 -6.03
CA TYR A 155 26.63 5.51 -4.57
C TYR A 155 25.36 6.22 -4.06
N LEU A 156 24.90 7.27 -4.73
CA LEU A 156 23.64 7.92 -4.39
C LEU A 156 22.44 7.00 -4.66
N SER A 157 22.47 6.23 -5.75
CA SER A 157 21.45 5.23 -6.06
C SER A 157 21.42 4.09 -5.04
N ILE A 158 22.59 3.62 -4.60
CA ILE A 158 22.71 2.60 -3.54
C ILE A 158 22.25 3.17 -2.20
N TYR A 159 22.61 4.40 -1.88
CA TYR A 159 22.20 5.07 -0.63
C TYR A 159 20.68 5.29 -0.57
N ILE A 160 20.07 5.74 -1.68
CA ILE A 160 18.61 5.87 -1.79
C ILE A 160 17.94 4.50 -1.62
N SER A 161 18.43 3.44 -2.28
CA SER A 161 17.92 2.07 -2.12
C SER A 161 18.10 1.51 -0.70
N CYS A 162 19.23 1.78 -0.04
CA CYS A 162 19.49 1.32 1.33
C CYS A 162 18.65 2.07 2.37
N VAL A 163 18.51 3.39 2.25
CA VAL A 163 17.63 4.18 3.11
C VAL A 163 16.16 3.79 2.90
N LEU A 164 15.75 3.44 1.68
CA LEU A 164 14.44 2.87 1.37
C LEU A 164 14.23 1.48 2.00
N THR A 165 15.27 0.67 2.14
CA THR A 165 15.17 -0.66 2.76
C THR A 165 15.09 -0.57 4.29
N LEU A 166 15.86 0.35 4.89
CA LEU A 166 15.94 0.51 6.35
C LEU A 166 14.75 1.27 6.96
N ARG A 167 14.04 2.11 6.20
CA ARG A 167 12.81 2.77 6.69
C ARG A 167 11.55 1.90 6.63
N VAL A 168 11.68 0.66 6.15
CA VAL A 168 10.59 -0.32 6.00
C VAL A 168 10.76 -1.52 6.96
N SER A 169 11.59 -1.39 8.01
CA SER A 169 11.65 -2.32 9.14
C SER A 169 11.07 -1.71 10.40
#